data_AF-A0A3P8JV98-F1
#
_entry.id   AF-A0A3P8JV98-F1
#
_cell.length_a   1.000
_cell.length_b   1.000
_cell.length_c   1.000
_cell.angle_alpha   90.00
_cell.angle_beta   90.00
_cell.angle_gamma   90.00
#
_symmetry.space_group_name_H-M   'P 1'
#
loop_
_entity.id
_entity.type
_entity.pdbx_description
1 polymer ?
#
loop_
_entity_poly.entity_id
_entity_poly.type
_entity_poly.pdbx_seq_one_letter_code
_entity_poly.pdbx_strand_id
1 'polypeptide(L)'
;MKYENSLYYELVNHPVDNFVLELTDLTELDRFVNYSWIVISSCQHLQIAHNVFVARSKSTGCVRVVVWPRCSVFEVKNLSTIDSEPSFYVAVAELAGMMVVASEDVACTLNFDKVETILRSERLPRGTIHALECKVFETLSIQEA
;
A
#
# COMPACT_ATOMS: atom_id res chain seq x y z
N MET A 1 16.38 1.46 -9.26
CA MET A 1 16.06 2.59 -10.13
C MET A 1 14.69 3.09 -9.73
N LYS A 2 14.56 4.35 -9.32
CA LYS A 2 13.25 4.98 -9.09
C LYS A 2 12.63 5.23 -10.46
N TYR A 3 11.42 4.72 -10.73
CA TYR A 3 10.58 5.37 -11.72
C TYR A 3 10.10 6.67 -11.06
N GLU A 4 10.79 7.77 -11.32
CA GLU A 4 10.31 9.10 -10.98
C GLU A 4 9.23 9.47 -11.99
N ASN A 5 8.02 9.02 -11.71
CA ASN A 5 6.87 9.81 -12.08
C ASN A 5 6.96 11.10 -11.24
N SER A 6 6.77 12.28 -11.83
CA SER A 6 6.92 13.58 -11.11
C SER A 6 5.94 13.78 -9.96
N LEU A 7 5.08 12.80 -9.69
CA LEU A 7 3.88 12.88 -8.86
C LEU A 7 3.96 11.99 -7.61
N TYR A 8 4.59 10.83 -7.73
CA TYR A 8 4.80 9.87 -6.63
C TYR A 8 6.02 9.02 -6.99
N TYR A 9 6.59 8.36 -5.99
CA TYR A 9 7.61 7.34 -6.21
C TYR A 9 7.21 6.01 -5.58
N GLU A 10 8.00 4.98 -5.83
CA GLU A 10 7.76 3.63 -5.34
C GLU A 10 8.84 3.19 -4.33
N LEU A 11 8.43 2.43 -3.33
CA LEU A 11 9.31 1.57 -2.55
C LEU A 11 9.73 0.39 -3.41
N VAL A 12 10.83 0.56 -4.16
CA VAL A 12 11.30 -0.40 -5.20
C VAL A 12 11.49 -1.83 -4.68
N ASN A 13 11.89 -1.99 -3.41
CA ASN A 13 12.13 -3.31 -2.80
C ASN A 13 10.92 -3.84 -2.03
N HIS A 14 9.80 -3.12 -2.05
CA HIS A 14 8.59 -3.56 -1.36
C HIS A 14 7.91 -4.66 -2.17
N PRO A 15 7.45 -5.75 -1.54
CA PRO A 15 6.82 -6.87 -2.23
C PRO A 15 5.41 -6.56 -2.77
N VAL A 16 4.89 -5.34 -2.61
CA VAL A 16 3.56 -4.92 -3.11
C VAL A 16 3.69 -3.56 -3.77
N ASP A 17 2.99 -3.38 -4.90
CA ASP A 17 2.85 -2.10 -5.60
C ASP A 17 2.38 -1.01 -4.63
N ASN A 18 2.90 0.21 -4.81
CA ASN A 18 2.68 1.28 -3.85
C ASN A 18 2.86 2.66 -4.50
N PHE A 19 2.17 3.65 -3.93
CA PHE A 19 2.28 5.04 -4.29
C PHE A 19 2.78 5.80 -3.07
N VAL A 20 3.96 6.41 -3.17
CA VAL A 20 4.59 7.14 -2.07
C VAL A 20 4.64 8.63 -2.36
N LEU A 21 4.18 9.41 -1.39
CA LEU A 21 4.20 10.86 -1.38
C LEU A 21 4.95 11.34 -0.13
N GLU A 22 5.74 12.40 -0.28
CA GLU A 22 6.47 13.03 0.82
C GLU A 22 6.13 14.52 0.91
N LEU A 23 5.94 14.99 2.13
CA LEU A 23 5.85 16.40 2.48
C LEU A 23 7.12 16.78 3.25
N THR A 24 7.99 17.51 2.57
CA THR A 24 9.25 18.03 3.12
C THR A 24 9.16 19.52 3.46
N ASP A 25 8.23 20.25 2.83
CA ASP A 25 7.94 21.66 3.05
C ASP A 25 6.42 21.88 3.17
N LEU A 26 5.99 22.66 4.15
CA LEU A 26 4.58 23.00 4.38
C LEU A 26 3.98 23.84 3.24
N THR A 27 4.80 24.53 2.44
CA THR A 27 4.32 25.24 1.25
C THR A 27 3.67 24.30 0.21
N GLU A 28 4.00 23.00 0.27
CA GLU A 28 3.48 21.98 -0.64
C GLU A 28 2.30 21.19 -0.05
N LEU A 29 1.75 21.59 1.11
CA LEU A 29 0.72 20.83 1.83
C LEU A 29 -0.52 20.56 0.97
N ASP A 30 -1.04 21.57 0.28
CA ASP A 30 -2.24 21.43 -0.55
C ASP A 30 -2.00 20.43 -1.69
N ARG A 31 -0.83 20.52 -2.35
CA ARG A 31 -0.43 19.58 -3.41
C ARG A 31 -0.31 18.16 -2.85
N PHE A 32 0.34 18.00 -1.70
CA PHE A 32 0.52 16.71 -1.04
C PHE A 32 -0.80 16.04 -0.66
N VAL A 33 -1.75 16.80 -0.09
CA VAL A 33 -3.09 16.30 0.27
C VAL A 33 -3.88 15.94 -0.99
N ASN A 34 -3.90 16.82 -2.00
CA ASN A 34 -4.62 16.59 -3.24
C ASN A 34 -4.12 15.34 -3.97
N TYR A 35 -2.80 15.18 -4.12
CA TYR A 35 -2.23 14.00 -4.78
C TYR A 35 -2.51 12.71 -4.00
N SER A 36 -2.42 12.74 -2.67
CA SER A 36 -2.81 11.59 -1.85
C SER A 36 -4.27 11.19 -2.09
N TRP A 37 -5.15 12.19 -2.18
CA TRP A 37 -6.57 11.97 -2.44
C TRP A 37 -6.85 11.46 -3.85
N ILE A 38 -6.11 11.91 -4.86
CA ILE A 38 -6.25 11.41 -6.23
C ILE A 38 -5.97 9.91 -6.31
N VAL A 39 -4.90 9.43 -5.66
CA VAL A 39 -4.59 7.99 -5.63
C VAL A 39 -5.70 7.21 -4.94
N ILE A 40 -6.17 7.69 -3.78
CA ILE A 40 -7.27 7.08 -3.02
C ILE A 40 -8.56 7.03 -3.86
N SER A 41 -8.95 8.16 -4.45
CA SER A 41 -10.16 8.27 -5.26
C SER A 41 -10.09 7.41 -6.53
N SER A 42 -8.90 7.28 -7.14
CA SER A 42 -8.68 6.39 -8.29
C SER A 42 -8.83 4.92 -7.90
N CYS A 43 -8.31 4.53 -6.73
CA CYS A 43 -8.55 3.18 -6.18
C CYS A 43 -10.05 2.94 -5.96
N GLN A 44 -10.76 3.87 -5.32
CA GLN A 44 -12.19 3.77 -5.07
C GLN A 44 -13.02 3.67 -6.36
N HIS A 45 -12.67 4.46 -7.37
CA HIS A 45 -13.33 4.45 -8.68
C HIS A 45 -13.20 3.09 -9.37
N LEU A 46 -12.03 2.49 -9.30
CA LEU A 46 -11.75 1.16 -9.86
C LEU A 46 -12.15 0.01 -8.93
N GLN A 47 -12.78 0.32 -7.78
CA GLN A 47 -13.17 -0.65 -6.75
C GLN A 47 -11.98 -1.48 -6.21
N ILE A 48 -10.81 -0.87 -6.16
CA ILE A 48 -9.58 -1.45 -5.63
C ILE A 48 -9.49 -1.15 -4.13
N ALA A 49 -9.38 -2.21 -3.32
CA ALA A 49 -9.08 -2.07 -1.90
C ALA A 49 -7.68 -1.47 -1.72
N HIS A 50 -7.51 -0.65 -0.68
CA HIS A 50 -6.24 0.02 -0.43
C HIS A 50 -6.01 0.22 1.07
N ASN A 51 -4.74 0.19 1.47
CA ASN A 51 -4.29 0.63 2.79
C ASN A 51 -3.55 1.96 2.65
N VAL A 52 -3.69 2.84 3.63
CA VAL A 52 -2.94 4.10 3.72
C VAL A 52 -2.12 4.09 5.00
N PHE A 53 -0.82 4.30 4.86
CA PHE A 53 0.10 4.43 5.98
C PHE A 53 0.73 5.82 5.98
N VAL A 54 0.74 6.46 7.14
CA VAL A 54 1.29 7.80 7.31
C VAL A 54 2.31 7.76 8.44
N ALA A 55 3.52 8.23 8.16
CA ALA A 55 4.57 8.32 9.16
C ALA A 55 5.33 9.64 9.04
N ARG A 56 5.82 10.13 10.16
CA ARG A 56 6.71 11.29 10.22
C ARG A 56 8.10 10.86 10.64
N SER A 57 9.10 11.21 9.84
CA SER A 57 10.50 11.00 10.18
C SER A 57 10.87 11.86 11.39
N LYS A 58 11.41 11.23 12.44
CA LYS A 58 11.90 11.96 13.63
C LYS A 58 13.10 12.86 13.30
N SER A 59 13.99 12.42 12.41
CA SER A 59 15.24 13.11 12.09
C SER A 59 15.04 14.28 11.13
N THR A 60 14.16 14.12 10.14
CA THR A 60 13.96 15.13 9.08
C THR A 60 12.66 15.89 9.21
N GLY A 61 11.72 15.41 10.03
CA GLY A 61 10.38 15.98 10.12
C GLY A 61 9.48 15.72 8.91
N CYS A 62 10.02 15.12 7.84
CA CYS A 62 9.30 14.75 6.62
C CYS A 62 8.12 13.82 6.95
N VAL A 63 6.95 14.15 6.40
CA VAL A 63 5.76 13.29 6.47
C VAL A 63 5.68 12.48 5.19
N ARG A 64 5.56 11.17 5.31
CA ARG A 64 5.42 10.24 4.19
C ARG A 64 4.06 9.57 4.25
N VAL A 65 3.35 9.58 3.13
CA VAL A 65 2.17 8.76 2.89
C VAL A 65 2.56 7.64 1.95
N VAL A 66 2.17 6.41 2.29
CA VAL A 66 2.25 5.24 1.41
C VAL A 66 0.85 4.71 1.21
N VAL A 67 0.42 4.60 -0.04
CA VAL A 67 -0.83 3.94 -0.42
C VAL A 67 -0.48 2.60 -1.06
N TRP A 68 -1.00 1.51 -0.50
CA TRP A 68 -0.88 0.17 -1.07
C TRP A 68 -2.22 -0.28 -1.63
N PRO A 69 -2.41 -0.25 -2.96
CA PRO A 69 -3.49 -0.96 -3.61
C PRO A 69 -3.29 -2.47 -3.41
N ARG A 70 -4.37 -3.19 -3.15
CA ARG A 70 -4.29 -4.60 -2.77
C ARG A 70 -5.50 -5.39 -3.22
N CYS A 71 -5.33 -6.70 -3.30
CA CYS A 71 -6.45 -7.63 -3.45
C CYS A 71 -7.44 -7.43 -2.29
N SER A 72 -8.73 -7.27 -2.62
CA SER A 72 -9.75 -7.16 -1.58
C SER A 72 -10.08 -8.53 -1.01
N VAL A 73 -9.99 -8.68 0.31
CA VAL A 73 -10.54 -9.83 1.03
C VAL A 73 -11.97 -9.44 1.43
N PHE A 74 -12.93 -9.54 0.50
CA PHE A 74 -14.36 -9.28 0.78
C PHE A 74 -15.03 -10.40 1.58
N GLU A 75 -14.34 -11.51 1.83
CA GLU A 75 -14.86 -12.60 2.65
C GLU A 75 -14.68 -12.27 4.15
N VAL A 76 -15.72 -12.59 4.93
CA VAL A 76 -15.71 -12.47 6.40
C VAL A 76 -14.48 -13.22 6.93
N LYS A 77 -13.65 -12.52 7.70
CA LYS A 77 -12.45 -13.09 8.33
C LYS A 77 -12.83 -14.26 9.24
N ASN A 78 -12.80 -15.48 8.71
CA ASN A 78 -12.96 -16.69 9.49
C ASN A 78 -11.67 -16.94 10.27
N LEU A 79 -11.59 -16.37 11.47
CA LEU A 79 -10.52 -16.61 12.44
C LEU A 79 -10.50 -18.05 12.98
N SER A 80 -11.34 -18.95 12.46
CA SER A 80 -11.67 -20.26 13.04
C SER A 80 -11.23 -21.47 12.21
N THR A 81 -10.42 -21.34 11.16
CA THR A 81 -10.01 -22.52 10.39
C THR A 81 -8.80 -23.19 11.03
N ILE A 82 -9.11 -24.24 11.80
CA ILE A 82 -8.20 -25.18 12.45
C ILE A 82 -7.49 -26.11 11.42
N ASP A 83 -7.89 -26.12 10.14
CA ASP A 83 -7.43 -27.12 9.16
C ASP A 83 -6.90 -26.58 7.81
N SER A 84 -6.65 -25.27 7.70
CA SER A 84 -5.94 -24.68 6.55
C SER A 84 -4.80 -23.81 7.07
N GLU A 85 -3.61 -23.90 6.46
CA GLU A 85 -2.42 -23.09 6.76
C GLU A 85 -2.81 -21.71 7.35
N PRO A 86 -2.24 -21.30 8.50
CA PRO A 86 -2.66 -20.08 9.19
C PRO A 86 -2.67 -18.92 8.19
N SER A 87 -3.87 -18.48 7.83
CA SER A 87 -4.05 -17.42 6.85
C SER A 87 -3.62 -16.12 7.52
N PHE A 88 -2.49 -15.57 7.09
CA PHE A 88 -2.03 -14.28 7.54
C PHE A 88 -2.93 -13.20 6.94
N TYR A 89 -3.67 -12.50 7.79
CA TYR A 89 -4.44 -11.34 7.34
C TYR A 89 -3.51 -10.15 7.22
N VAL A 90 -3.04 -9.88 6.00
CA VAL A 90 -2.25 -8.68 5.77
C VAL A 90 -3.17 -7.46 5.94
N ALA A 91 -2.76 -6.50 6.76
CA ALA A 91 -3.35 -5.18 6.85
C ALA A 91 -2.26 -4.14 6.66
N VAL A 92 -2.56 -2.87 6.99
CA VAL A 92 -1.58 -1.79 6.89
C VAL A 92 -0.33 -2.03 7.74
N ALA A 93 -0.46 -2.71 8.89
CA ALA A 93 0.65 -2.97 9.80
C ALA A 93 1.67 -3.94 9.20
N GLU A 94 1.19 -5.05 8.64
CA GLU A 94 2.00 -6.10 8.02
C GLU A 94 2.73 -5.55 6.78
N LEU A 95 2.05 -4.74 5.96
CA LEU A 95 2.67 -4.04 4.83
C LEU A 95 3.77 -3.05 5.28
N ALA A 96 3.60 -2.44 6.45
CA ALA A 96 4.64 -1.61 7.07
C ALA A 96 5.76 -2.42 7.75
N GLY A 97 5.76 -3.76 7.63
CA GLY A 97 6.76 -4.66 8.20
C GLY A 97 6.48 -5.10 9.64
N MET A 98 5.30 -4.80 10.19
CA MET A 98 4.89 -5.20 11.53
C MET A 98 3.99 -6.43 11.43
N MET A 99 4.60 -7.62 11.40
CA MET A 99 3.85 -8.88 11.31
C MET A 99 3.14 -9.20 12.63
N VAL A 100 1.81 -9.21 12.62
CA VAL A 100 1.00 -9.67 13.76
C VAL A 100 0.72 -11.17 13.61
N VAL A 101 0.99 -11.92 14.68
CA VAL A 101 0.80 -13.37 14.76
C VAL A 101 -0.16 -13.74 15.89
N ALA A 102 -0.95 -14.79 15.68
CA ALA A 102 -1.93 -15.24 16.67
C ALA A 102 -1.32 -16.03 17.84
N SER A 103 -0.15 -16.64 17.65
CA SER A 103 0.54 -17.45 18.65
C SER A 103 2.05 -17.52 18.42
N GLU A 104 2.78 -17.96 19.45
CA GLU A 104 4.20 -18.26 19.38
C GLU A 104 4.51 -19.35 18.34
N ASP A 105 3.68 -20.40 18.26
CA ASP A 105 3.86 -21.46 17.26
C ASP A 105 3.83 -20.91 15.84
N VAL A 106 2.87 -20.02 15.53
CA VAL A 106 2.79 -19.35 14.23
C VAL A 106 4.03 -18.49 13.98
N ALA A 107 4.51 -17.78 15.01
CA ALA A 107 5.73 -16.97 14.94
C ALA A 107 6.96 -17.81 14.59
N CYS A 108 7.09 -19.00 15.19
CA CYS A 108 8.18 -19.95 14.92
C CYS A 108 8.18 -20.47 13.47
N THR A 109 7.05 -20.41 12.77
CA THR A 109 6.99 -20.79 11.34
C THR A 109 7.42 -19.67 10.39
N LEU A 110 7.54 -18.43 10.87
CA LEU A 110 7.89 -17.29 10.03
C LEU A 110 9.40 -17.28 9.71
N ASN A 111 9.69 -17.14 8.43
CA ASN A 111 11.02 -16.83 7.91
C ASN A 111 10.87 -15.80 6.78
N PHE A 112 12.00 -15.34 6.21
CA PHE A 112 11.99 -14.32 5.17
C PHE A 112 11.13 -14.72 3.96
N ASP A 113 11.27 -15.96 3.47
CA ASP A 113 10.53 -16.45 2.31
C ASP A 113 9.02 -16.52 2.57
N LYS A 114 8.62 -16.92 3.78
CA LYS A 114 7.21 -17.00 4.18
C LYS A 114 6.61 -15.61 4.30
N VAL A 115 7.31 -14.65 4.93
CA VAL A 115 6.87 -13.25 5.01
C VAL A 115 6.75 -12.64 3.61
N GLU A 116 7.74 -12.85 2.74
CA GLU A 116 7.69 -12.36 1.37
C GLU A 116 6.50 -12.95 0.60
N THR A 117 6.25 -14.25 0.74
CA THR A 117 5.11 -14.93 0.11
C THR A 117 3.78 -14.35 0.59
N ILE A 118 3.63 -14.15 1.90
CA ILE A 118 2.44 -13.52 2.50
C ILE A 118 2.21 -12.14 1.90
N LEU A 119 3.23 -11.28 1.89
CA LEU A 119 3.09 -9.92 1.38
C LEU A 119 2.83 -9.91 -0.14
N ARG A 120 3.50 -10.76 -0.92
CA ARG A 120 3.30 -10.86 -2.37
C ARG A 120 1.89 -11.34 -2.73
N SER A 121 1.20 -12.07 -1.85
CA SER A 121 -0.18 -12.51 -2.08
C SER A 121 -1.17 -11.33 -2.18
N GLU A 122 -0.79 -10.15 -1.69
CA GLU A 122 -1.58 -8.92 -1.80
C GLU A 122 -1.41 -8.17 -3.13
N ARG A 123 -0.46 -8.60 -3.97
CA ARG A 123 -0.22 -7.97 -5.28
C ARG A 123 -1.46 -8.09 -6.17
N LEU A 124 -1.81 -6.97 -6.78
CA LEU A 124 -2.80 -6.95 -7.84
C LEU A 124 -2.18 -7.44 -9.16
N PRO A 125 -2.99 -7.96 -10.09
CA PRO A 125 -2.54 -8.21 -11.46
C PRO A 125 -1.96 -6.95 -12.08
N ARG A 126 -0.87 -7.08 -12.86
CA ARG A 126 -0.19 -5.91 -13.45
C ARG A 126 -1.11 -5.04 -14.32
N GLY A 127 -2.08 -5.64 -15.01
CA GLY A 127 -3.09 -4.91 -15.78
C GLY A 127 -3.98 -4.02 -14.91
N THR A 128 -4.31 -4.46 -13.69
CA THR A 128 -5.08 -3.67 -12.71
C THR A 128 -4.26 -2.49 -12.19
N ILE A 129 -2.98 -2.71 -11.88
CA ILE A 129 -2.08 -1.61 -11.47
C ILE A 129 -1.92 -0.61 -12.62
N HIS A 130 -1.75 -1.08 -13.85
CA HIS A 130 -1.64 -0.19 -15.00
C HIS A 130 -2.91 0.66 -15.20
N ALA A 131 -4.10 0.06 -15.06
CA ALA A 131 -5.36 0.81 -15.11
C ALA A 131 -5.44 1.87 -13.99
N LEU A 132 -4.95 1.55 -12.79
CA LEU A 132 -4.86 2.51 -11.68
C LEU A 132 -3.90 3.66 -11.99
N GLU A 133 -2.71 3.38 -12.52
CA GLU A 133 -1.75 4.40 -12.96
C GLU A 133 -2.40 5.34 -13.97
N CYS A 134 -3.02 4.81 -15.03
CA CYS A 134 -3.74 5.59 -16.03
C CYS A 134 -4.84 6.47 -15.40
N LYS A 135 -5.58 5.94 -14.42
CA LYS A 135 -6.65 6.69 -13.74
C LYS A 135 -6.11 7.83 -12.88
N VAL A 136 -4.99 7.61 -12.18
CA VAL A 136 -4.31 8.64 -11.41
C VAL A 136 -3.88 9.79 -12.33
N PHE A 137 -3.26 9.46 -13.47
CA PHE A 137 -2.87 10.46 -14.47
C PHE A 137 -4.05 11.24 -15.06
N GLU A 138 -5.12 10.55 -15.45
CA GLU A 138 -6.32 11.18 -16.00
C GLU A 138 -6.93 12.19 -15.01
N THR A 139 -7.04 11.79 -13.75
CA THR A 139 -7.64 12.62 -12.69
C THR A 139 -6.81 13.88 -12.42
N LEU A 140 -5.48 13.78 -12.51
CA LEU A 140 -4.57 14.91 -12.40
C LEU A 140 -4.74 15.91 -13.55
N SER A 141 -4.80 15.41 -14.79
CA SER A 141 -4.96 16.27 -15.97
C SER A 141 -6.27 17.08 -15.95
N ILE A 142 -7.31 16.57 -15.29
CA ILE A 142 -8.59 17.28 -15.12
C ILE A 142 -8.48 18.40 -14.06
N GLN A 143 -7.68 18.22 -13.01
CA GLN A 143 -7.53 19.22 -11.95
C GLN A 143 -6.62 20.40 -12.33
N GLU A 144 -5.75 20.21 -13.33
CA GLU A 144 -4.83 21.25 -13.82
C GLU A 144 -5.38 22.05 -15.02
N ALA A 145 -6.56 21.68 -15.54
CA ALA A 145 -7.25 22.31 -16.68
C ALA A 145 -8.32 23.33 -16.22
#